data_AF-A0A378N0Z1-F1
#
_entry.id   AF-A0A378N0Z1-F1
#
_cell.length_a   1.000
_cell.length_b   1.000
_cell.length_c   1.000
_cell.angle_alpha   90.00
_cell.angle_beta   90.00
_cell.angle_gamma   90.00
#
_symmetry.space_group_name_H-M   'P 1'
#
loop_
_entity.id
_entity.type
_entity.pdbx_description
1 polymer ?
#
loop_
_entity_poly.entity_id
_entity_poly.type
_entity_poly.pdbx_seq_one_letter_code
_entity_poly.pdbx_strand_id
1 'polypeptide(L)'
;MLPEGISIERCANISPISYPIYVNSQLGYQLLYLLGDFDSLCRSVMTAAHIAIINRAEAQDWIEAGARLIRKCFGIVERYKNSGITRRDYQENNARYQAAVKRMGYTLSDAVLTGEHRAEFAPFIKQNATVEEEQPVETHITTQTNESQE
;
A
#
# COMPACT_ATOMS: atom_id res chain seq x y z
N MET A 1 27.78 -18.18 -4.67
CA MET A 1 28.11 -17.48 -3.40
C MET A 1 29.28 -16.55 -3.67
N LEU A 2 29.27 -15.33 -3.14
CA LEU A 2 30.37 -14.38 -3.30
C LEU A 2 31.57 -14.84 -2.43
N PRO A 3 32.82 -14.71 -2.90
CA PRO A 3 34.00 -15.03 -2.11
C PRO A 3 34.07 -14.20 -0.82
N GLU A 4 34.52 -14.82 0.29
CA GLU A 4 34.79 -14.14 1.56
C GLU A 4 35.89 -13.08 1.36
N GLY A 5 35.50 -11.81 1.29
CA GLY A 5 36.42 -10.68 1.07
C GLY A 5 36.00 -9.72 -0.03
N ILE A 6 35.02 -10.07 -0.87
CA ILE A 6 34.47 -9.14 -1.86
C ILE A 6 33.28 -8.39 -1.26
N SER A 7 33.48 -7.10 -0.97
CA SER A 7 32.39 -6.16 -0.65
C SER A 7 31.93 -5.48 -1.94
N ILE A 8 30.70 -5.78 -2.37
CA ILE A 8 30.09 -5.13 -3.53
C ILE A 8 29.17 -4.03 -3.02
N GLU A 9 29.49 -2.79 -3.39
CA GLU A 9 28.62 -1.66 -3.11
C GLU A 9 27.34 -1.77 -3.94
N ARG A 10 26.20 -1.35 -3.36
CA ARG A 10 24.93 -1.37 -4.09
C ARG A 10 25.05 -0.46 -5.32
N CYS A 11 24.83 -1.01 -6.52
CA CYS A 11 24.73 -0.20 -7.74
C CYS A 11 23.70 0.90 -7.53
N ALA A 12 24.16 2.14 -7.47
CA ALA A 12 23.33 3.32 -7.39
C ALA A 12 22.97 3.79 -8.80
N ASN A 13 21.73 4.24 -8.99
CA ASN A 13 21.33 4.82 -10.25
C ASN A 13 22.11 6.13 -10.48
N ILE A 14 22.68 6.31 -11.68
CA ILE A 14 23.46 7.49 -12.06
C ILE A 14 22.64 8.78 -12.14
N SER A 15 21.32 8.66 -12.27
CA SER A 15 20.40 9.81 -12.32
C SER A 15 19.05 9.42 -11.68
N PRO A 16 18.94 9.48 -10.34
CA PRO A 16 17.68 9.19 -9.67
C PRO A 16 16.64 10.25 -10.01
N ILE A 17 15.43 9.80 -10.37
CA ILE A 17 14.29 10.70 -10.59
C ILE A 17 13.61 10.94 -9.24
N SER A 18 13.30 12.19 -8.95
CA SER A 18 12.53 12.60 -7.76
C SER A 18 11.13 13.05 -8.17
N TYR A 19 10.11 12.42 -7.59
CA TYR A 19 8.71 12.80 -7.76
C TYR A 19 8.09 13.17 -6.41
N PRO A 20 7.53 14.38 -6.25
CA PRO A 20 6.72 14.70 -5.09
C PRO A 20 5.36 13.99 -5.23
N ILE A 21 5.14 12.95 -4.45
CA ILE A 21 3.88 12.19 -4.44
C ILE A 21 3.17 12.44 -3.12
N TYR A 22 1.92 12.90 -3.18
CA TYR A 22 1.06 13.09 -2.03
C TYR A 22 -0.11 12.10 -2.09
N VAL A 23 -0.26 11.32 -1.03
CA VAL A 23 -1.32 10.32 -0.92
C VAL A 23 -2.14 10.57 0.35
N ASN A 24 -3.47 10.56 0.21
CA ASN A 24 -4.41 10.86 1.29
C ASN A 24 -4.88 9.62 2.07
N SER A 25 -4.16 8.50 1.97
CA SER A 25 -4.53 7.25 2.66
C SER A 25 -3.30 6.41 2.98
N GLN A 26 -3.34 5.71 4.12
CA GLN A 26 -2.30 4.78 4.53
C GLN A 26 -2.09 3.65 3.51
N LEU A 27 -3.18 3.11 2.96
CA LEU A 27 -3.10 2.06 1.93
C LEU A 27 -2.40 2.51 0.65
N GLY A 28 -2.53 3.77 0.26
CA GLY A 28 -1.80 4.26 -0.91
C GLY A 28 -0.31 4.44 -0.63
N TYR A 29 0.12 4.75 0.61
CA TYR A 29 1.53 4.70 0.98
C TYR A 29 2.09 3.28 0.97
N GLN A 30 1.31 2.28 1.42
CA GLN A 30 1.69 0.87 1.29
C GLN A 30 1.93 0.48 -0.18
N LEU A 31 1.12 1.01 -1.10
CA LEU A 31 1.30 0.79 -2.54
C LEU A 31 2.59 1.45 -3.07
N LEU A 32 2.93 2.64 -2.57
CA LEU A 32 4.19 3.30 -2.90
C LEU A 32 5.41 2.53 -2.38
N TYR A 33 5.34 2.02 -1.16
CA TYR A 33 6.41 1.19 -0.60
C TYR A 33 6.60 -0.09 -1.41
N LEU A 34 5.51 -0.77 -1.77
CA LEU A 34 5.56 -1.94 -2.64
C LEU A 34 6.22 -1.63 -4.00
N LEU A 35 5.96 -0.45 -4.58
CA LEU A 35 6.60 -0.02 -5.81
C LEU A 35 8.11 0.24 -5.62
N GLY A 36 8.50 0.86 -4.49
CA GLY A 36 9.90 1.08 -4.14
C GLY A 36 10.67 -0.22 -3.86
N ASP A 37 10.03 -1.21 -3.25
CA ASP A 37 10.57 -2.54 -3.05
C ASP A 37 10.79 -3.25 -4.38
N PHE A 38 9.86 -3.11 -5.32
CA PHE A 38 10.02 -3.65 -6.67
C PHE A 38 11.15 -2.97 -7.46
N ASP A 39 11.34 -1.65 -7.34
CA ASP A 39 12.51 -0.96 -7.90
C ASP A 39 13.82 -1.53 -7.31
N SER A 40 13.85 -1.72 -5.99
CA SER A 40 15.00 -2.27 -5.28
C SER A 40 15.31 -3.71 -5.68
N LEU A 41 14.27 -4.52 -5.92
CA LEU A 41 14.39 -5.86 -6.50
C LEU A 41 15.01 -5.80 -7.90
N CYS A 42 14.46 -4.97 -8.80
CA CYS A 42 14.97 -4.82 -10.16
C CYS A 42 16.46 -4.46 -10.15
N ARG A 43 16.84 -3.49 -9.33
CA ARG A 43 18.23 -3.06 -9.16
C ARG A 43 19.15 -4.20 -8.70
N SER A 44 18.70 -4.98 -7.73
CA SER A 44 19.47 -6.12 -7.19
C SER A 44 19.63 -7.24 -8.23
N VAL A 45 18.56 -7.55 -8.97
CA VAL A 45 18.57 -8.56 -10.04
C VAL A 45 19.49 -8.13 -11.19
N MET A 46 19.42 -6.87 -11.62
CA MET A 46 20.30 -6.31 -12.64
C MET A 46 21.77 -6.33 -12.20
N THR A 47 22.04 -6.01 -10.93
CA THR A 47 23.38 -6.08 -10.36
C THR A 47 23.90 -7.51 -10.38
N ALA A 48 23.11 -8.48 -9.89
CA ALA A 48 23.46 -9.89 -9.87
C ALA A 48 23.77 -10.45 -11.27
N ALA A 49 23.00 -10.05 -12.29
CA ALA A 49 23.25 -10.41 -13.68
C ALA A 49 24.55 -9.77 -14.22
N HIS A 50 24.82 -8.51 -13.87
CA HIS A 50 26.03 -7.80 -14.31
C HIS A 50 27.31 -8.43 -13.75
N ILE A 51 27.29 -8.94 -12.52
CA ILE A 51 28.42 -9.63 -11.89
C ILE A 51 28.39 -11.15 -12.06
N ALA A 52 27.58 -11.66 -13.00
CA ALA A 52 27.48 -13.07 -13.35
C ALA A 52 27.11 -14.03 -12.19
N ILE A 53 26.37 -13.56 -11.17
CA ILE A 53 25.76 -14.44 -10.16
C ILE A 53 24.60 -15.22 -10.75
N ILE A 54 23.83 -14.58 -11.64
CA ILE A 54 22.71 -15.18 -12.38
C ILE A 54 22.88 -14.92 -13.87
N ASN A 55 22.22 -15.73 -14.70
CA ASN A 55 22.20 -15.50 -16.13
C ASN A 55 21.14 -14.45 -16.51
N ARG A 56 21.21 -13.97 -17.77
CA ARG A 56 20.30 -12.93 -18.28
C ARG A 56 18.85 -13.40 -18.38
N ALA A 57 18.60 -14.67 -18.64
CA ALA A 57 17.25 -15.22 -18.74
C ALA A 57 16.58 -15.27 -17.36
N GLU A 58 17.30 -15.76 -16.35
CA GLU A 58 16.88 -15.77 -14.95
C GLU A 58 16.56 -14.35 -14.46
N ALA A 59 17.43 -13.39 -14.78
CA ALA A 59 17.21 -11.99 -14.43
C ALA A 59 15.90 -11.44 -15.02
N GLN A 60 15.62 -11.75 -16.29
CA GLN A 60 14.40 -11.36 -16.96
C GLN A 60 13.17 -12.02 -16.32
N ASP A 61 13.27 -13.30 -15.98
CA ASP A 61 12.17 -14.04 -15.35
C ASP A 61 11.79 -13.46 -13.98
N TRP A 62 12.79 -13.09 -13.17
CA TRP A 62 12.57 -12.42 -11.88
C TRP A 62 11.88 -11.06 -12.04
N ILE A 63 12.35 -10.22 -12.98
CA ILE A 63 11.76 -8.90 -13.23
C ILE A 63 10.33 -9.04 -13.72
N GLU A 64 10.08 -9.93 -14.68
CA GLU A 64 8.74 -10.12 -15.27
C GLU A 64 7.77 -10.70 -14.23
N ALA A 65 8.23 -11.62 -13.38
CA ALA A 65 7.43 -12.14 -12.27
C ALA A 65 7.02 -11.05 -11.28
N GLY A 66 7.97 -10.21 -10.85
CA GLY A 66 7.67 -9.07 -9.98
C GLY A 66 6.73 -8.08 -10.66
N ALA A 67 6.98 -7.73 -11.92
CA ALA A 67 6.17 -6.78 -12.68
C ALA A 67 4.72 -7.27 -12.86
N ARG A 68 4.50 -8.57 -13.07
CA ARG A 68 3.15 -9.15 -13.10
C ARG A 68 2.41 -8.98 -11.78
N LEU A 69 3.08 -9.18 -10.65
CA LEU A 69 2.46 -9.01 -9.32
C LEU A 69 2.09 -7.55 -9.07
N ILE A 70 2.99 -6.62 -9.37
CA ILE A 70 2.74 -5.18 -9.27
C ILE A 70 1.53 -4.78 -10.14
N ARG A 71 1.52 -5.17 -11.42
CA ARG A 71 0.40 -4.88 -12.32
C ARG A 71 -0.93 -5.46 -11.82
N LYS A 72 -0.93 -6.65 -11.24
CA LYS A 72 -2.13 -7.24 -10.62
C LYS A 72 -2.61 -6.41 -9.43
N CYS A 73 -1.72 -6.02 -8.53
CA CYS A 73 -2.07 -5.20 -7.36
C CYS A 73 -2.64 -3.83 -7.78
N PHE A 74 -1.94 -3.10 -8.65
CA PHE A 74 -2.41 -1.80 -9.15
C PHE A 74 -3.71 -1.93 -9.96
N GLY A 75 -3.87 -3.02 -10.71
CA GLY A 75 -5.10 -3.29 -11.45
C GLY A 75 -6.35 -3.47 -10.58
N ILE A 76 -6.21 -3.90 -9.32
CA ILE A 76 -7.33 -3.93 -8.36
C ILE A 76 -7.78 -2.50 -8.04
N VAL A 77 -6.82 -1.60 -7.83
CA VAL A 77 -7.10 -0.20 -7.50
C VAL A 77 -7.77 0.52 -8.67
N GLU A 78 -7.30 0.31 -9.90
CA GLU A 78 -7.89 0.91 -11.11
C GLU A 78 -9.34 0.46 -11.38
N ARG A 79 -9.66 -0.79 -11.01
CA ARG A 79 -11.00 -1.37 -11.24
C ARG A 79 -11.97 -1.12 -10.10
N TYR A 80 -11.49 -0.56 -8.98
CA TYR A 80 -12.34 -0.28 -7.83
C TYR A 80 -13.46 0.71 -8.19
N LYS A 81 -14.68 0.39 -7.77
CA LYS A 81 -15.85 1.26 -7.93
C LYS A 81 -16.50 1.45 -6.58
N ASN A 82 -16.77 2.70 -6.21
CA ASN A 82 -17.54 2.98 -5.00
C ASN A 82 -18.99 2.53 -5.20
N SER A 83 -19.51 1.70 -4.29
CA SER A 83 -20.90 1.25 -4.32
C SER A 83 -21.89 2.34 -3.87
N GLY A 84 -21.46 3.30 -3.04
CA GLY A 84 -22.30 4.40 -2.54
C GLY A 84 -23.41 3.95 -1.58
N ILE A 85 -23.29 2.74 -1.02
CA ILE A 85 -24.20 2.19 -0.01
C ILE A 85 -23.52 2.17 1.36
N THR A 86 -24.34 2.19 2.40
CA THR A 86 -23.89 2.11 3.80
C THR A 86 -24.12 0.72 4.36
N ARG A 87 -23.47 0.39 5.50
CA ARG A 87 -23.71 -0.87 6.22
C ARG A 87 -25.17 -0.99 6.70
N ARG A 88 -25.84 0.14 6.92
CA ARG A 88 -27.27 0.19 7.27
C ARG A 88 -28.17 -0.26 6.12
N ASP A 89 -27.86 0.15 4.88
CA ASP A 89 -28.61 -0.28 3.69
C ASP A 89 -28.57 -1.81 3.50
N TYR A 90 -27.48 -2.45 3.92
CA TYR A 90 -27.35 -3.90 3.96
C TYR A 90 -28.22 -4.54 5.06
N GLN A 91 -28.16 -4.02 6.29
CA GLN A 91 -28.96 -4.52 7.41
C GLN A 91 -30.47 -4.41 7.15
N GLU A 92 -30.91 -3.32 6.53
CA GLU A 92 -32.31 -3.09 6.14
C GLU A 92 -32.70 -3.80 4.82
N ASN A 93 -31.74 -4.43 4.14
CA ASN A 93 -31.90 -5.05 2.82
C ASN A 93 -32.64 -4.15 1.80
N ASN A 94 -32.24 -2.87 1.75
CA ASN A 94 -32.93 -1.84 1.00
C ASN A 94 -32.78 -2.02 -0.53
N ALA A 95 -33.67 -1.42 -1.32
CA ALA A 95 -33.60 -1.39 -2.78
C ALA A 95 -32.24 -0.85 -3.29
N ARG A 96 -31.60 0.08 -2.57
CA ARG A 96 -30.25 0.57 -2.88
C ARG A 96 -29.18 -0.52 -2.80
N TYR A 97 -29.26 -1.38 -1.79
CA TYR A 97 -28.35 -2.52 -1.62
C TYR A 97 -28.54 -3.52 -2.76
N GLN A 98 -29.80 -3.89 -3.06
CA GLN A 98 -30.11 -4.83 -4.15
C GLN A 98 -29.64 -4.31 -5.52
N ALA A 99 -29.84 -3.02 -5.79
CA ALA A 99 -29.35 -2.38 -7.00
C ALA A 99 -27.81 -2.36 -7.08
N ALA A 100 -27.12 -2.12 -5.95
CA ALA A 100 -25.67 -2.17 -5.89
C ALA A 100 -25.14 -3.58 -6.16
N VAL A 101 -25.71 -4.62 -5.56
CA VAL A 101 -25.33 -6.02 -5.82
C VAL A 101 -25.50 -6.36 -7.30
N LYS A 102 -26.62 -5.98 -7.92
CA LYS A 102 -26.86 -6.19 -9.35
C LYS A 102 -25.84 -5.47 -10.24
N ARG A 103 -25.45 -4.25 -9.87
CA ARG A 103 -24.44 -3.45 -10.61
C ARG A 103 -23.03 -3.99 -10.45
N MET A 104 -22.66 -4.44 -9.25
CA MET A 104 -21.31 -4.88 -8.92
C MET A 104 -21.06 -6.34 -9.31
N GLY A 105 -22.11 -7.16 -9.39
CA GLY A 105 -22.02 -8.56 -9.80
C GLY A 105 -21.47 -9.51 -8.73
N TYR A 106 -21.34 -9.04 -7.48
CA TYR A 106 -20.90 -9.85 -6.34
C TYR A 106 -21.56 -9.37 -5.04
N THR A 107 -21.60 -10.26 -4.04
CA THR A 107 -21.97 -9.95 -2.67
C THR A 107 -20.75 -10.00 -1.77
N LEU A 108 -20.70 -9.13 -0.76
CA LEU A 108 -19.66 -9.17 0.26
C LEU A 108 -20.03 -10.17 1.35
N SER A 109 -19.02 -10.77 2.00
CA SER A 109 -19.23 -11.62 3.16
C SER A 109 -19.78 -10.81 4.34
N ASP A 110 -20.63 -11.45 5.16
CA ASP A 110 -21.24 -10.81 6.32
C ASP A 110 -20.18 -10.28 7.29
N ALA A 111 -19.11 -11.03 7.56
CA ALA A 111 -17.99 -10.59 8.40
C ALA A 111 -17.34 -9.28 7.94
N VAL A 112 -17.31 -9.00 6.62
CA VAL A 112 -16.79 -7.73 6.08
C VAL A 112 -17.80 -6.60 6.26
N LEU A 113 -19.10 -6.90 6.15
CA LEU A 113 -20.23 -5.97 6.27
C LEU A 113 -20.64 -5.66 7.71
N THR A 114 -20.36 -6.55 8.67
CA THR A 114 -20.43 -6.31 10.12
C THR A 114 -19.19 -5.58 10.61
N GLY A 115 -18.04 -5.81 9.97
CA GLY A 115 -16.77 -5.18 10.33
C GLY A 115 -15.96 -6.01 11.31
N GLU A 116 -16.28 -7.30 11.46
CA GLU A 116 -15.42 -8.29 12.13
C GLU A 116 -14.12 -8.50 11.34
N HIS A 117 -14.22 -8.60 10.02
CA HIS A 117 -13.08 -8.69 9.12
C HIS A 117 -12.77 -7.31 8.53
N ARG A 118 -11.67 -6.71 8.99
CA ARG A 118 -11.22 -5.40 8.54
C ARG A 118 -9.74 -5.43 8.17
N ALA A 119 -9.38 -4.63 7.18
CA ALA A 119 -7.98 -4.36 6.89
C ALA A 119 -7.35 -3.59 8.07
N GLU A 120 -6.11 -3.92 8.37
CA GLU A 120 -5.34 -3.33 9.47
C GLU A 120 -5.28 -1.80 9.40
N PHE A 121 -5.10 -1.26 8.20
CA PHE A 121 -5.03 0.19 7.92
C PHE A 121 -6.37 0.78 7.42
N ALA A 122 -7.50 0.15 7.74
CA ALA A 122 -8.80 0.66 7.35
C ALA A 122 -9.17 1.92 8.18
N PRO A 123 -9.78 2.96 7.57
CA PRO A 123 -10.18 4.16 8.30
C PRO A 123 -11.19 3.82 9.39
N PHE A 124 -11.16 4.58 10.49
CA PHE A 124 -12.09 4.42 11.60
C PHE A 124 -13.54 4.55 11.14
N ILE A 125 -14.39 3.63 11.60
CA ILE A 125 -15.82 3.71 11.36
C ILE A 125 -16.37 4.73 12.34
N LYS A 126 -16.81 5.89 11.83
CA LYS A 126 -17.55 6.86 12.64
C LYS A 126 -18.84 6.19 13.08
N GLN A 127 -18.90 5.78 14.34
CA GLN A 127 -20.19 5.58 14.98
C GLN A 127 -20.76 6.97 15.13
N ASN A 128 -21.93 7.24 14.53
CA ASN A 128 -22.68 8.45 14.88
C ASN A 128 -23.18 8.26 16.32
N ALA A 129 -22.26 8.32 17.29
CA ALA A 129 -22.60 8.67 18.65
C ALA A 129 -23.13 10.10 18.60
N THR A 130 -24.18 10.33 19.35
CA THR A 130 -24.79 11.63 19.64
C THR A 130 -23.75 12.75 19.66
N VAL A 131 -24.10 13.89 19.05
CA VAL A 131 -23.34 15.13 19.08
C VAL A 131 -23.10 15.52 20.54
N GLU A 132 -21.93 15.20 21.08
CA GLU A 132 -21.37 15.86 22.26
C GLU A 132 -20.03 16.44 21.84
N GLU A 133 -19.93 17.76 21.97
CA GLU A 133 -18.82 18.59 21.56
C GLU A 133 -17.55 18.19 22.31
N GLU A 134 -16.53 17.69 21.59
CA GLU A 134 -15.18 17.58 22.15
C GLU A 134 -14.20 18.44 21.33
N GLN A 135 -13.59 19.36 22.07
CA GLN A 135 -12.68 20.42 21.66
C GLN A 135 -11.38 19.91 21.03
N PRO A 136 -10.69 20.72 20.20
CA PRO A 136 -9.49 20.27 19.50
C PRO A 136 -8.35 20.01 20.49
N VAL A 137 -7.89 18.75 20.52
CA VAL A 137 -6.67 18.37 21.25
C VAL A 137 -5.47 18.84 20.44
N GLU A 138 -4.85 19.94 20.88
CA GLU A 138 -3.53 20.37 20.42
C GLU A 138 -2.48 19.33 20.82
N THR A 139 -1.93 18.60 19.85
CA THR A 139 -0.75 17.76 20.07
C THR A 139 0.49 18.64 20.08
N HIS A 140 0.93 19.07 21.27
CA HIS A 140 2.27 19.61 21.48
C HIS A 140 3.33 18.55 21.17
N ILE A 141 4.06 18.71 20.07
CA ILE A 141 5.31 17.98 19.83
C ILE A 141 6.41 18.75 20.57
N THR A 142 6.79 18.27 21.75
CA THR A 142 7.98 18.76 22.46
C THR A 142 9.23 18.29 21.71
N THR A 143 9.85 19.16 20.93
CA THR A 143 11.24 18.99 20.49
C THR A 143 12.15 19.21 21.69
N GLN A 144 12.71 18.13 22.24
CA GLN A 144 13.82 18.21 23.19
C GLN A 144 15.07 18.68 22.42
N THR A 145 15.37 19.96 22.55
CA THR A 145 16.66 20.53 22.17
C THR A 145 17.66 20.13 23.26
N ASN A 146 18.50 19.13 22.99
CA ASN A 146 19.65 18.82 23.84
C ASN A 146 20.70 19.92 23.67
N GLU A 147 20.75 20.84 24.63
CA GLU A 147 21.94 21.62 24.91
C GLU A 147 22.92 20.74 25.71
N SER A 148 24.02 20.35 25.09
CA SER A 148 25.20 19.84 25.80
C SER A 148 26.15 21.02 26.01
N GLN A 149 26.15 21.54 27.23
CA GLN A 149 27.24 22.34 27.78
C GLN A 149 28.25 21.39 28.41
N GLU A 150 29.47 21.33 27.89
CA GLU A 150 30.74 21.53 28.63
C GLU A 150 31.92 21.67 27.66
#